data_AF-A0A0Q8X266-F1
#
_entry.id   AF-A0A0Q8X266-F1
#
_cell.length_a   1.000
_cell.length_b   1.000
_cell.length_c   1.000
_cell.angle_alpha   90.00
_cell.angle_beta   90.00
_cell.angle_gamma   90.00
#
_symmetry.space_group_name_H-M   'P 1'
#
loop_
_entity.id
_entity.type
_entity.pdbx_description
1 polymer ?
#
loop_
_entity_poly.entity_id
_entity_poly.type
_entity_poly.pdbx_seq_one_letter_code
_entity_poly.pdbx_strand_id
1 'polypeptide(L)'
;MVLFRRSLGDILRSRRTELGLTLREVSGAARVSLGYISEIERGQKEASSELLSSLCDALEMPLSDVLREVADAVALEEAALVGATPITPRRTGAVVASAA
;
A
#
# COMPACT_ATOMS: atom_id res chain seq x y z
N MET A 1 -3.43 -3.18 10.12
CA MET A 1 -2.40 -4.08 9.56
C MET A 1 -2.08 -3.57 8.18
N VAL A 2 -0.80 -3.32 7.88
CA VAL A 2 -0.35 -2.83 6.58
C VAL A 2 -0.46 -3.96 5.56
N LEU A 3 -0.93 -3.64 4.35
CA LEU A 3 -1.14 -4.62 3.28
C LEU A 3 -0.38 -4.17 2.04
N PHE A 4 0.64 -4.95 1.66
CA PHE A 4 1.52 -4.66 0.53
C PHE A 4 0.77 -4.27 -0.76
N ARG A 5 -0.28 -5.02 -1.14
CA ARG A 5 -1.08 -4.72 -2.35
C ARG A 5 -1.71 -3.32 -2.38
N ARG A 6 -1.96 -2.69 -1.23
CA ARG A 6 -2.54 -1.33 -1.18
C ARG A 6 -1.46 -0.31 -1.55
N SER A 7 -0.34 -0.33 -0.84
CA SER A 7 0.79 0.56 -1.09
C SER A 7 1.34 0.36 -2.51
N LEU A 8 1.42 -0.89 -2.98
CA LEU A 8 1.76 -1.20 -4.38
C LEU A 8 0.74 -0.60 -5.37
N GLY A 9 -0.55 -0.81 -5.14
CA GLY A 9 -1.61 -0.29 -6.00
C GLY A 9 -1.59 1.23 -6.11
N ASP A 10 -1.35 1.92 -4.99
CA ASP A 10 -1.27 3.38 -4.94
C ASP A 10 -0.06 3.92 -5.72
N ILE A 11 1.10 3.29 -5.61
CA ILE A 11 2.31 3.68 -6.36
C ILE A 11 2.13 3.48 -7.86
N LEU A 12 1.62 2.31 -8.28
CA LEU A 12 1.33 2.04 -9.69
C LEU A 12 0.32 3.06 -10.26
N ARG A 13 -0.71 3.39 -9.47
CA ARG A 13 -1.71 4.40 -9.85
C ARG A 13 -1.12 5.81 -9.93
N SER A 14 -0.25 6.18 -9.00
CA SER A 14 0.44 7.49 -9.01
C SER A 14 1.26 7.61 -10.28
N ARG A 15 2.13 6.62 -10.53
CA ARG A 15 2.98 6.58 -11.72
C ARG A 15 2.18 6.66 -13.01
N ARG A 16 1.10 5.88 -13.13
CA ARG A 16 0.20 5.95 -14.28
C ARG A 16 -0.38 7.35 -14.48
N THR A 17 -0.80 8.00 -13.40
CA THR A 17 -1.42 9.33 -13.45
C THR A 17 -0.41 10.42 -13.77
N GLU A 18 0.81 10.32 -13.26
CA GLU A 18 1.93 11.21 -13.58
C GLU A 18 2.30 11.17 -15.06
N LEU A 19 2.23 9.99 -15.67
CA LEU A 19 2.43 9.80 -17.11
C LEU A 19 1.20 10.23 -17.95
N GLY A 20 0.10 10.64 -17.31
CA GLY A 20 -1.14 11.01 -18.01
C GLY A 20 -1.84 9.83 -18.70
N LEU A 21 -1.49 8.58 -18.35
CA LEU A 21 -2.01 7.39 -18.99
C LEU A 21 -3.37 6.98 -18.40
N THR A 22 -4.29 6.61 -19.27
CA THR A 22 -5.54 5.95 -18.91
C THR A 22 -5.31 4.47 -18.61
N LEU A 23 -6.23 3.85 -17.86
CA LEU A 23 -6.20 2.40 -17.65
C LEU A 23 -6.30 1.60 -18.97
N ARG A 24 -6.91 2.18 -20.02
CA ARG A 24 -7.04 1.54 -21.34
C ARG A 24 -5.70 1.48 -22.06
N GLU A 25 -4.90 2.54 -21.97
CA GLU A 25 -3.56 2.58 -22.56
C GLU A 25 -2.63 1.60 -21.87
N VAL A 26 -2.62 1.59 -20.52
CA VAL A 26 -1.83 0.62 -19.75
C VAL A 26 -2.30 -0.81 -20.01
N SER A 27 -3.61 -1.05 -20.11
CA SER A 27 -4.17 -2.36 -20.48
C SER A 27 -3.64 -2.88 -21.81
N GLY A 28 -3.54 -2.00 -22.82
CA GLY A 28 -2.96 -2.34 -24.12
C GLY A 28 -1.48 -2.70 -24.04
N ALA A 29 -0.69 -1.90 -23.34
CA ALA A 29 0.75 -2.10 -23.20
C ALA A 29 1.09 -3.34 -22.35
N ALA A 30 0.44 -3.51 -21.19
CA ALA A 30 0.68 -4.62 -20.27
C ALA A 30 0.03 -5.94 -20.72
N ARG A 31 -0.85 -5.93 -21.73
CA ARG A 31 -1.67 -7.08 -22.18
C ARG A 31 -2.51 -7.69 -21.05
N VAL A 32 -3.05 -6.82 -20.19
CA VAL A 32 -3.86 -7.20 -19.02
C VAL A 32 -5.19 -6.48 -19.10
N SER A 33 -6.27 -7.09 -18.61
CA SER A 33 -7.57 -6.45 -18.66
C SER A 33 -7.61 -5.17 -17.82
N LEU A 34 -8.28 -4.14 -18.33
CA LEU A 34 -8.52 -2.88 -17.62
C LEU A 34 -9.11 -3.10 -16.24
N GLY A 35 -10.09 -4.00 -16.12
CA GLY A 35 -10.74 -4.33 -14.85
C GLY A 35 -9.74 -4.86 -13.83
N TYR A 36 -8.83 -5.73 -14.24
CA TYR A 36 -7.85 -6.32 -13.34
C TYR A 36 -6.79 -5.31 -12.88
N ILE A 37 -6.31 -4.44 -13.78
CA ILE A 37 -5.42 -3.31 -13.40
C ILE A 37 -6.13 -2.42 -12.38
N SER A 38 -7.41 -2.13 -12.62
CA SER A 38 -8.22 -1.30 -11.74
C SER A 38 -8.39 -1.92 -10.33
N GLU A 39 -8.54 -3.24 -10.24
CA GLU A 39 -8.58 -3.94 -8.95
C GLU A 39 -7.22 -3.92 -8.23
N ILE A 40 -6.11 -4.00 -8.96
CA ILE A 40 -4.75 -3.90 -8.42
C ILE A 40 -4.49 -2.50 -7.86
N GLU A 41 -4.79 -1.46 -8.63
CA GLU A 41 -4.63 -0.06 -8.20
C GLU A 41 -5.49 0.31 -6.97
N ARG A 42 -6.54 -0.46 -6.69
CA ARG A 42 -7.37 -0.32 -5.48
C ARG A 42 -6.92 -1.22 -4.33
N GLY A 43 -5.87 -2.01 -4.50
CA GLY A 43 -5.42 -3.01 -3.53
C GLY A 43 -6.46 -4.12 -3.25
N GLN A 44 -7.30 -4.43 -4.24
CA GLN A 44 -8.29 -5.51 -4.15
C GLN A 44 -7.72 -6.86 -4.59
N LYS A 45 -6.66 -6.86 -5.40
CA LYS A 45 -5.97 -8.06 -5.91
C LYS A 45 -4.48 -7.97 -5.64
N GLU A 46 -3.88 -9.13 -5.44
CA GLU A 46 -2.42 -9.29 -5.44
C GLU A 46 -1.95 -9.36 -6.90
N ALA A 47 -0.83 -8.71 -7.23
CA ALA A 47 -0.20 -8.87 -8.53
C ALA A 47 0.76 -10.07 -8.50
N SER A 48 0.71 -10.94 -9.50
CA SER A 48 1.77 -11.93 -9.69
C SER A 48 3.07 -11.22 -10.12
N SER A 49 4.20 -11.89 -10.00
CA SER A 49 5.49 -11.35 -10.42
C SER A 49 5.52 -11.01 -11.92
N GLU A 50 4.91 -11.86 -12.76
CA GLU A 50 4.82 -11.65 -14.21
C GLU A 50 3.94 -10.45 -14.55
N LEU A 51 2.83 -10.30 -13.82
CA LEU A 51 1.93 -9.17 -13.97
C LEU A 51 2.57 -7.86 -13.52
N LEU A 52 3.24 -7.87 -12.39
CA LEU A 52 3.97 -6.71 -11.88
C LEU A 52 5.06 -6.30 -12.87
N SER A 53 5.83 -7.25 -13.41
CA SER A 53 6.81 -6.96 -14.47
C SER A 53 6.16 -6.30 -15.69
N SER A 54 5.01 -6.82 -16.14
CA SER A 54 4.30 -6.28 -17.30
C SER A 54 3.78 -4.84 -17.06
N LEU A 55 3.39 -4.53 -15.82
CA LEU A 55 2.97 -3.19 -15.43
C LEU A 55 4.16 -2.23 -15.28
N CYS A 56 5.28 -2.69 -14.72
CA CYS A 56 6.54 -1.93 -14.66
C CYS A 56 7.00 -1.51 -16.07
N ASP A 57 6.98 -2.43 -17.02
CA ASP A 57 7.32 -2.15 -18.42
C ASP A 57 6.36 -1.13 -19.04
N ALA A 58 5.05 -1.28 -18.81
CA ALA A 58 4.03 -0.38 -19.34
C ALA A 58 4.05 1.03 -18.71
N LEU A 59 4.60 1.15 -17.50
CA LEU A 59 4.70 2.41 -16.73
C LEU A 59 6.11 3.02 -16.76
N GLU A 60 7.00 2.46 -17.59
CA GLU A 60 8.38 2.92 -17.74
C GLU A 60 9.06 3.12 -16.38
N MET A 61 8.92 2.12 -15.51
CA MET A 61 9.39 2.20 -14.13
C MET A 61 10.11 0.89 -13.76
N PRO A 62 11.41 0.93 -13.40
CA PRO A 62 12.13 -0.25 -12.96
C PRO A 62 11.47 -0.89 -11.73
N LEU A 63 11.41 -2.22 -11.68
CA LEU A 63 10.85 -2.96 -10.54
C LEU A 63 11.54 -2.58 -9.22
N SER A 64 12.86 -2.33 -9.24
CA SER A 64 13.61 -1.90 -8.05
C SER A 64 13.09 -0.59 -7.46
N ASP A 65 12.63 0.33 -8.30
CA ASP A 65 12.17 1.65 -7.88
C ASP A 65 10.76 1.51 -7.30
N VAL A 66 9.90 0.71 -7.95
CA VAL A 66 8.58 0.35 -7.39
C VAL A 66 8.74 -0.26 -6.00
N LEU A 67 9.62 -1.23 -5.83
CA LEU A 67 9.83 -1.90 -4.55
C LEU A 67 10.39 -0.96 -3.48
N ARG A 68 11.25 -0.01 -3.85
CA ARG A 68 11.77 1.01 -2.94
C ARG A 68 10.65 1.92 -2.45
N GLU A 69 9.87 2.46 -3.37
CA GLU A 69 8.74 3.34 -3.03
C GLU A 69 7.71 2.61 -2.17
N VAL A 70 7.43 1.33 -2.46
CA VAL A 70 6.52 0.52 -1.65
C VAL A 70 7.08 0.31 -0.25
N ALA A 71 8.38 0.03 -0.11
CA ALA A 71 9.01 -0.13 1.18
C ALA A 71 8.93 1.17 2.01
N ASP A 72 9.17 2.33 1.39
CA ASP A 72 9.08 3.63 2.03
C ASP A 72 7.62 3.92 2.47
N ALA A 73 6.63 3.66 1.61
CA ALA A 73 5.23 3.82 1.93
C ALA A 73 4.77 2.91 3.08
N VAL A 74 5.18 1.64 3.06
CA VAL A 74 4.90 0.68 4.13
C VAL A 74 5.51 1.13 5.45
N ALA A 75 6.76 1.61 5.45
CA ALA A 75 7.42 2.08 6.67
C ALA A 75 6.66 3.28 7.30
N LEU A 76 6.13 4.19 6.47
CA LEU A 76 5.30 5.30 6.94
C LEU A 76 3.97 4.81 7.53
N GLU A 77 3.30 3.87 6.88
CA GLU A 77 2.05 3.28 7.40
C GLU A 77 2.28 2.53 8.72
N GLU A 78 3.38 1.77 8.84
CA GLU A 78 3.76 1.07 10.06
C GLU A 78 4.03 2.05 11.20
N ALA A 79 4.81 3.11 10.95
CA ALA A 79 5.08 4.15 11.94
C ALA A 79 3.80 4.84 12.43
N ALA A 80 2.85 5.13 11.52
CA ALA A 80 1.57 5.73 11.86
C ALA A 80 0.72 4.82 12.77
N LEU A 81 0.75 3.50 12.55
CA LEU A 81 0.05 2.54 13.40
C LEU A 81 0.65 2.46 14.81
N VAL A 82 1.97 2.57 14.95
CA VAL A 82 2.64 2.59 16.26
C VAL A 82 2.30 3.86 17.05
N GLY A 83 2.28 5.02 16.38
CA GLY A 83 1.94 6.31 17.00
C GLY A 83 0.48 6.45 17.43
N ALA A 84 -0.42 5.62 16.89
CA ALA A 84 -1.86 5.68 17.14
C ALA A 84 -2.33 4.89 18.38
N THR A 85 -1.43 4.46 19.28
CA THR A 85 -1.82 3.79 20.53
C THR A 85 -1.98 4.83 21.66
N PRO A 86 -3.18 5.36 21.97
CA PRO A 86 -3.36 6.07 23.22
C PRO A 86 -3.21 5.05 24.34
N ILE A 87 -2.10 5.14 25.06
CA ILE A 87 -1.95 4.53 26.38
C ILE A 87 -2.97 5.21 27.30
N THR A 88 -4.15 4.63 27.46
CA THR A 88 -5.05 5.02 28.54
C THR A 88 -4.34 4.67 29.84
N PRO A 89 -4.01 5.64 30.72
CA PRO A 89 -3.39 5.31 31.99
C PRO A 89 -4.38 4.46 32.77
N ARG A 90 -4.03 3.19 33.00
CA ARG A 90 -4.77 2.31 33.91
C ARG A 90 -4.71 2.99 35.27
N ARG A 91 -5.86 3.49 35.78
CA ARG A 91 -5.95 4.04 37.13
C ARG A 91 -5.62 2.92 38.13
N THR A 92 -4.36 2.84 38.56
CA THR A 92 -3.96 2.03 39.72
C THR A 92 -4.28 2.86 40.96
N GLY A 93 -5.42 2.64 41.59
CA GLY A 93 -5.80 3.45 42.73
C GLY A 93 -7.16 3.11 43.34
N ALA A 94 -7.35 1.86 43.75
CA ALA A 94 -8.34 1.49 44.76
C ALA A 94 -7.76 0.41 45.67
N VAL A 95 -6.70 0.76 46.38
CA VAL A 95 -6.36 0.13 47.66
C VAL A 95 -6.56 1.19 48.73
N VAL A 96 -7.79 1.30 49.24
CA VAL A 96 -8.00 1.91 50.55
C VAL A 96 -7.91 0.77 51.54
N ALA A 97 -6.82 0.79 52.30
CA ALA A 97 -6.52 -0.17 53.35
C ALA A 97 -7.62 -0.15 54.42
N SER A 98 -7.96 -1.34 54.91
CA SER A 98 -8.56 -1.53 56.22
C SER A 98 -7.61 -0.98 57.29
N ALA A 99 -8.11 -0.14 58.21
CA ALA A 99 -7.48 0.13 59.50
C ALA A 99 -8.51 0.62 60.53
N ALA A 100 -8.47 -0.05 61.69
CA ALA A 100 -9.12 0.17 62.98
C ALA A 100 -10.60 -0.21 63.12
#